data_AF-A0A3L7TGP5-F1
#
_entry.id   AF-A0A3L7TGP5-F1
#
_cell.length_a   1.000
_cell.length_b   1.000
_cell.length_c   1.000
_cell.angle_alpha   90.00
_cell.angle_beta   90.00
_cell.angle_gamma   90.00
#
_symmetry.space_group_name_H-M   'P 1'
#
loop_
_entity.id
_entity.type
_entity.pdbx_description
1 polymer ?
#
loop_
_entity_poly.entity_id
_entity_poly.type
_entity_poly.pdbx_seq_one_letter_code
_entity_poly.pdbx_strand_id
1 'polypeptide(L)'
;MLHVACLMRRVMQNLALMNAPAMNAQTQPLSSMTISAFMDALAAAAPVPGGGAVAGVTLAQANALGAMVVGYAIGKAKFAAHDACHRATHEHFELARHEALRLADADAAAYAKLNALWKLAKDDPARGGFLDAVRGAIAPAESTAQAALATLNALALLVGTTSISLASDLRIAIDLAAASARAAQENVRINLPSIADESERANIRARTESLLHEAQSLANELQARLATNA
;
A
#
# COMPACT_ATOMS: atom_id res chain seq x y z
N MET A 1 -32.68 -15.24 22.67
CA MET A 1 -31.32 -15.18 23.27
C MET A 1 -30.53 -16.49 23.19
N LEU A 2 -31.15 -17.68 23.01
CA LEU A 2 -30.42 -18.96 22.95
C LEU A 2 -29.62 -19.21 21.65
N HIS A 3 -29.97 -18.56 20.53
CA HIS A 3 -29.31 -18.80 19.22
C HIS A 3 -27.97 -18.07 19.04
N VAL A 4 -27.75 -16.94 19.70
CA VAL A 4 -26.48 -16.17 19.61
C VAL A 4 -25.37 -16.85 20.42
N ALA A 5 -25.72 -17.46 21.55
CA ALA A 5 -24.77 -18.17 22.41
C ALA A 5 -24.20 -19.44 21.74
N CYS A 6 -24.97 -20.13 20.89
CA CYS A 6 -24.53 -21.32 20.18
C CYS A 6 -23.59 -20.99 19.00
N LEU A 7 -23.83 -19.85 18.32
CA LEU A 7 -22.98 -19.36 17.24
C LEU A 7 -21.61 -18.89 17.75
N MET A 8 -21.57 -18.18 18.89
CA MET A 8 -20.29 -17.79 19.52
C MET A 8 -19.48 -19.00 20.00
N ARG A 9 -20.13 -20.08 20.45
CA ARG A 9 -19.44 -21.31 20.87
C ARG A 9 -18.76 -22.04 19.70
N ARG A 10 -19.37 -22.02 18.50
CA ARG A 10 -18.77 -22.58 17.28
C ARG A 10 -17.61 -21.74 16.74
N VAL A 11 -17.70 -20.41 16.87
CA VAL A 11 -16.58 -19.51 16.52
C VAL A 11 -15.41 -19.68 17.49
N MET A 12 -15.68 -19.89 18.79
CA MET A 12 -14.63 -20.11 19.79
C MET A 12 -14.01 -21.51 19.76
N GLN A 13 -14.73 -22.55 19.33
CA GLN A 13 -14.17 -23.91 19.22
C GLN A 13 -13.19 -24.07 18.05
N ASN A 14 -13.26 -23.22 17.02
CA ASN A 14 -12.24 -23.18 15.95
C ASN A 14 -10.98 -22.38 16.33
N LEU A 15 -10.98 -21.62 17.43
CA LEU A 15 -9.80 -20.88 17.92
C LEU A 15 -8.81 -21.77 18.69
N ALA A 16 -9.22 -22.97 19.12
CA ALA A 16 -8.42 -23.84 19.99
C ALA A 16 -7.39 -24.72 19.26
N LEU A 17 -7.23 -24.58 17.93
CA LEU A 17 -6.24 -25.34 17.13
C LEU A 17 -5.04 -24.51 16.68
N MET A 18 -4.91 -23.25 17.11
CA MET A 18 -3.78 -22.38 16.78
C MET A 18 -2.71 -22.37 17.90
N ASN A 19 -2.15 -23.52 18.22
CA ASN A 19 -0.86 -23.61 18.90
C ASN A 19 0.17 -24.15 17.91
N ALA A 20 0.59 -23.28 16.98
CA ALA A 20 1.81 -23.49 16.21
C ALA A 20 3.00 -22.89 16.99
N PRO A 21 4.16 -23.55 17.01
CA PRO A 21 5.33 -23.06 17.74
C PRO A 21 5.78 -21.72 17.16
N ALA A 22 6.25 -20.81 18.03
CA ALA A 22 6.84 -19.54 17.63
C ALA A 22 8.04 -19.80 16.73
N MET A 23 7.86 -19.60 15.42
CA MET A 23 8.89 -19.75 14.41
C MET A 23 9.81 -18.53 14.43
N ASN A 24 11.12 -18.78 14.40
CA ASN A 24 12.20 -17.81 14.50
C ASN A 24 12.00 -16.56 13.63
N ALA A 25 12.33 -15.41 14.22
CA ALA A 25 12.36 -14.08 13.58
C ALA A 25 13.49 -13.98 12.54
N GLN A 26 13.30 -14.62 11.39
CA GLN A 26 13.74 -14.09 10.11
C GLN A 26 12.48 -13.90 9.28
N THR A 27 11.95 -12.68 9.29
CA THR A 27 10.72 -12.33 8.59
C THR A 27 10.94 -12.53 7.09
N GLN A 28 10.32 -13.57 6.54
CA GLN A 28 10.16 -13.73 5.09
C GLN A 28 9.63 -12.41 4.50
N PRO A 29 10.17 -11.92 3.37
CA PRO A 29 9.62 -10.77 2.67
C PRO A 29 8.11 -10.95 2.43
N LEU A 30 7.31 -9.90 2.57
CA LEU A 30 5.86 -9.98 2.32
C LEU A 30 5.59 -10.45 0.89
N SER A 31 6.49 -10.12 -0.04
CA SER A 31 6.44 -10.56 -1.44
C SER A 31 6.57 -12.07 -1.64
N SER A 32 7.11 -12.84 -0.68
CA SER A 32 7.22 -14.31 -0.77
C SER A 32 6.08 -15.03 -0.07
N MET A 33 5.18 -14.31 0.62
CA MET A 33 4.01 -14.91 1.26
C MET A 33 2.96 -15.30 0.22
N THR A 34 2.27 -16.41 0.48
CA THR A 34 1.02 -16.68 -0.24
C THR A 34 -0.03 -15.64 0.20
N ILE A 35 -1.01 -15.37 -0.66
CA ILE A 35 -2.11 -14.44 -0.32
C ILE A 35 -2.81 -14.89 0.98
N SER A 36 -3.06 -16.20 1.15
CA SER A 36 -3.64 -16.73 2.38
C SER A 36 -2.77 -16.43 3.61
N ALA A 37 -1.47 -16.69 3.51
CA ALA A 37 -0.55 -16.45 4.63
C ALA A 37 -0.46 -14.97 5.00
N PHE A 38 -0.47 -14.07 4.01
CA PHE A 38 -0.54 -12.63 4.26
C PHE A 38 -1.84 -12.23 4.97
N MET A 39 -2.99 -12.77 4.55
CA MET A 39 -4.28 -12.49 5.19
C MET A 39 -4.34 -13.03 6.63
N ASP A 40 -3.85 -14.25 6.86
CA ASP A 40 -3.78 -14.85 8.20
C ASP A 40 -2.87 -14.01 9.11
N ALA A 41 -1.72 -13.55 8.61
CA ALA A 41 -0.80 -12.71 9.35
C ALA A 41 -1.38 -11.32 9.66
N LEU A 42 -2.07 -10.70 8.69
CA LEU A 42 -2.73 -9.40 8.85
C LEU A 42 -3.89 -9.46 9.85
N ALA A 43 -4.63 -10.57 9.89
CA ALA A 43 -5.75 -10.78 10.81
C ALA A 43 -5.30 -11.16 12.24
N ALA A 44 -4.05 -11.59 12.41
CA ALA A 44 -3.53 -11.98 13.70
C ALA A 44 -3.38 -10.78 14.66
N ALA A 45 -3.43 -11.03 15.97
CA ALA A 45 -3.11 -10.03 17.00
C ALA A 45 -1.59 -9.80 17.10
N ALA A 46 -0.98 -9.45 15.98
CA ALA A 46 0.45 -9.20 15.83
C ALA A 46 0.66 -7.77 15.30
N PRO A 47 1.79 -7.11 15.63
CA PRO A 47 2.03 -5.73 15.19
C PRO A 47 2.35 -5.62 13.69
N VAL A 48 2.74 -6.71 13.03
CA VAL A 48 3.19 -6.72 11.63
C VAL A 48 2.73 -8.03 10.96
N PRO A 49 2.22 -8.00 9.72
CA PRO A 49 1.98 -6.84 8.86
C PRO A 49 0.83 -5.95 9.34
N GLY A 50 0.92 -4.65 9.07
CA GLY A 50 -0.08 -3.64 9.46
C GLY A 50 -0.65 -2.86 8.27
N GLY A 51 -1.27 -1.71 8.55
CA GLY A 51 -1.94 -0.88 7.53
C GLY A 51 -1.00 -0.34 6.44
N GLY A 52 0.26 -0.01 6.76
CA GLY A 52 1.21 0.46 5.76
C GLY A 52 1.68 -0.65 4.82
N ALA A 53 1.88 -1.86 5.34
CA ALA A 53 2.06 -3.05 4.52
C ALA A 53 0.88 -3.29 3.55
N VAL A 54 -0.36 -3.10 4.02
CA VAL A 54 -1.57 -3.15 3.15
C VAL A 54 -1.52 -2.07 2.08
N ALA A 55 -1.10 -0.84 2.41
CA ALA A 55 -0.97 0.24 1.43
C ALA A 55 0.02 -0.14 0.31
N GLY A 56 1.21 -0.62 0.66
CA GLY A 56 2.22 -1.07 -0.32
C GLY A 56 1.76 -2.26 -1.18
N VAL A 57 1.11 -3.27 -0.59
CA VAL A 57 0.56 -4.41 -1.35
C VAL A 57 -0.56 -3.95 -2.30
N THR A 58 -1.43 -3.04 -1.85
CA THR A 58 -2.50 -2.45 -2.68
C THR A 58 -1.91 -1.69 -3.87
N LEU A 59 -0.83 -0.93 -3.64
CA LEU A 59 -0.13 -0.24 -4.72
C LEU A 59 0.54 -1.22 -5.70
N ALA A 60 1.11 -2.32 -5.20
CA ALA A 60 1.68 -3.36 -6.05
C ALA A 60 0.61 -3.99 -6.96
N GLN A 61 -0.60 -4.21 -6.44
CA GLN A 61 -1.75 -4.68 -7.23
C GLN A 61 -2.17 -3.66 -8.30
N ALA A 62 -2.22 -2.37 -7.96
CA ALA A 62 -2.52 -1.31 -8.93
C ALA A 62 -1.52 -1.30 -10.10
N ASN A 63 -0.22 -1.40 -9.80
CA ASN A 63 0.84 -1.46 -10.80
C ASN A 63 0.78 -2.75 -11.63
N ALA A 64 0.55 -3.91 -11.02
CA ALA A 64 0.40 -5.17 -11.74
C ALA A 64 -0.80 -5.14 -12.70
N LEU A 65 -1.93 -4.53 -12.29
CA LEU A 65 -3.10 -4.39 -13.15
C LEU A 65 -2.85 -3.38 -14.28
N GLY A 66 -2.13 -2.28 -14.01
CA GLY A 66 -1.63 -1.36 -15.04
C GLY A 66 -0.75 -2.05 -16.08
N ALA A 67 0.22 -2.86 -15.64
CA ALA A 67 1.08 -3.68 -16.51
C ALA A 67 0.27 -4.64 -17.38
N MET A 68 -0.72 -5.33 -16.79
CA MET A 68 -1.63 -6.20 -17.54
C MET A 68 -2.38 -5.42 -18.63
N VAL A 69 -3.03 -4.30 -18.29
CA VAL A 69 -3.82 -3.49 -19.23
C VAL A 69 -2.98 -3.05 -20.43
N VAL A 70 -1.79 -2.50 -20.19
CA VAL A 70 -0.90 -2.06 -21.28
C VAL A 70 -0.30 -3.24 -22.05
N GLY A 71 -0.04 -4.37 -21.39
CA GLY A 71 0.47 -5.59 -22.01
C GLY A 71 -0.44 -6.14 -23.10
N TYR A 72 -1.78 -6.01 -22.96
CA TYR A 72 -2.73 -6.38 -24.01
C TYR A 72 -2.73 -5.44 -25.23
N ALA A 73 -2.16 -4.24 -25.10
CA ALA A 73 -2.07 -3.25 -26.19
C ALA A 73 -0.74 -3.35 -26.98
N ILE A 74 0.36 -3.73 -26.32
CA ILE A 74 1.68 -3.84 -26.92
C ILE A 74 1.67 -4.81 -28.13
N GLY A 75 2.30 -4.38 -29.22
CA GLY A 75 2.46 -5.12 -30.47
C GLY A 75 1.19 -5.24 -31.31
N LYS A 76 0.07 -4.63 -30.89
CA LYS A 76 -1.18 -4.66 -31.66
C LYS A 76 -1.20 -3.54 -32.69
N ALA A 77 -1.54 -3.88 -33.94
CA ALA A 77 -1.66 -2.90 -35.02
C ALA A 77 -2.58 -1.72 -34.68
N LYS A 78 -3.67 -1.98 -33.93
CA LYS A 78 -4.61 -0.95 -33.46
C LYS A 78 -3.95 0.14 -32.60
N PHE A 79 -2.89 -0.19 -31.87
CA PHE A 79 -2.23 0.71 -30.93
C PHE A 79 -0.79 1.06 -31.35
N ALA A 80 -0.41 0.82 -32.60
CA ALA A 80 0.95 1.01 -33.09
C ALA A 80 1.51 2.42 -32.86
N ALA A 81 0.64 3.45 -32.90
CA ALA A 81 1.02 4.84 -32.63
C ALA A 81 1.47 5.09 -31.17
N HIS A 82 1.14 4.19 -30.24
CA HIS A 82 1.45 4.30 -28.82
C HIS A 82 2.44 3.23 -28.33
N ASP A 83 2.89 2.31 -29.19
CA ASP A 83 3.64 1.10 -28.78
C ASP A 83 4.91 1.41 -27.98
N ALA A 84 5.69 2.41 -28.40
CA ALA A 84 6.89 2.83 -27.67
C ALA A 84 6.57 3.34 -26.26
N CYS A 85 5.52 4.15 -26.14
CA CYS A 85 5.02 4.65 -24.85
C CYS A 85 4.48 3.50 -23.99
N HIS A 86 3.74 2.57 -24.59
CA HIS A 86 3.20 1.39 -23.91
C HIS A 86 4.31 0.50 -23.34
N ARG A 87 5.39 0.24 -24.09
CA ARG A 87 6.53 -0.55 -23.61
C ARG A 87 7.23 0.11 -22.43
N ALA A 88 7.52 1.40 -22.53
CA ALA A 88 8.12 2.16 -21.44
C ALA A 88 7.21 2.17 -20.19
N THR A 89 5.90 2.33 -20.40
CA THR A 89 4.91 2.33 -19.32
C THR A 89 4.77 0.95 -18.67
N HIS A 90 4.82 -0.13 -19.46
CA HIS A 90 4.83 -1.50 -18.94
C HIS A 90 6.07 -1.76 -18.07
N GLU A 91 7.26 -1.38 -18.55
CA GLU A 91 8.50 -1.51 -17.77
C GLU A 91 8.44 -0.70 -16.46
N HIS A 92 7.89 0.51 -16.51
CA HIS A 92 7.64 1.31 -15.31
C HIS A 92 6.76 0.58 -14.30
N PHE A 93 5.62 0.01 -14.73
CA PHE A 93 4.73 -0.74 -13.82
C PHE A 93 5.39 -1.99 -13.23
N GLU A 94 6.22 -2.69 -14.00
CA GLU A 94 6.97 -3.85 -13.52
C GLU A 94 7.96 -3.47 -12.42
N LEU A 95 8.70 -2.37 -12.60
CA LEU A 95 9.60 -1.85 -11.56
C LEU A 95 8.80 -1.34 -10.34
N ALA A 96 7.73 -0.59 -10.58
CA ALA A 96 6.92 0.02 -9.54
C ALA A 96 6.19 -1.00 -8.67
N ARG A 97 5.71 -2.14 -9.22
CA ARG A 97 5.10 -3.20 -8.39
C ARG A 97 6.10 -3.85 -7.44
N HIS A 98 7.36 -4.01 -7.86
CA HIS A 98 8.41 -4.53 -6.98
C HIS A 98 8.82 -3.52 -5.91
N GLU A 99 8.93 -2.25 -6.27
CA GLU A 99 9.21 -1.18 -5.31
C GLU A 99 8.09 -1.03 -4.27
N ALA A 100 6.82 -1.12 -4.68
CA ALA A 100 5.68 -1.07 -3.78
C ALA A 100 5.69 -2.19 -2.73
N LEU A 101 6.11 -3.42 -3.11
CA LEU A 101 6.31 -4.52 -2.16
C LEU A 101 7.49 -4.25 -1.22
N ARG A 102 8.59 -3.67 -1.73
CA ARG A 102 9.73 -3.26 -0.90
C ARG A 102 9.33 -2.18 0.12
N LEU A 103 8.44 -1.26 -0.25
CA LEU A 103 7.87 -0.27 0.66
C LEU A 103 6.98 -0.90 1.73
N ALA A 104 6.20 -1.93 1.38
CA ALA A 104 5.44 -2.72 2.37
C ALA A 104 6.36 -3.40 3.39
N ASP A 105 7.46 -4.00 2.94
CA ASP A 105 8.49 -4.60 3.81
C ASP A 105 9.17 -3.53 4.69
N ALA A 106 9.45 -2.36 4.13
CA ALA A 106 10.06 -1.25 4.85
C ALA A 106 9.14 -0.71 5.97
N ASP A 107 7.84 -0.58 5.70
CA ASP A 107 6.83 -0.21 6.69
C ASP A 107 6.77 -1.24 7.83
N ALA A 108 6.64 -2.51 7.47
CA ALA A 108 6.65 -3.63 8.42
C ALA A 108 7.87 -3.59 9.34
N ALA A 109 9.08 -3.41 8.78
CA ALA A 109 10.32 -3.33 9.54
C ALA A 109 10.39 -2.08 10.43
N ALA A 110 10.01 -0.92 9.91
CA ALA A 110 10.02 0.33 10.65
C ALA A 110 9.04 0.32 11.82
N TYR A 111 7.82 -0.19 11.59
CA TYR A 111 6.80 -0.33 12.62
C TYR A 111 7.21 -1.34 13.70
N ALA A 112 7.82 -2.48 13.33
CA ALA A 112 8.36 -3.42 14.31
C ALA A 112 9.37 -2.76 15.25
N LYS A 113 10.28 -1.95 14.70
CA LYS A 113 11.28 -1.19 15.49
C LYS A 113 10.61 -0.17 16.40
N LEU A 114 9.68 0.63 15.90
CA LEU A 114 8.97 1.64 16.69
C LEU A 114 8.15 0.99 17.81
N ASN A 115 7.42 -0.08 17.49
CA ASN A 115 6.61 -0.83 18.44
C ASN A 115 7.46 -1.46 19.57
N ALA A 116 8.67 -1.94 19.27
CA ALA A 116 9.59 -2.43 20.29
C ALA A 116 9.97 -1.33 21.29
N LEU A 117 10.21 -0.10 20.81
CA LEU A 117 10.54 1.05 21.67
C LEU A 117 9.33 1.57 22.47
N TRP A 118 8.10 1.36 22.00
CA TRP A 118 6.88 1.67 22.76
C TRP A 118 6.66 0.74 23.96
N LYS A 119 7.22 -0.46 23.93
CA LYS A 119 7.13 -1.42 25.05
C LYS A 119 8.07 -1.09 26.21
N LEU A 120 9.05 -0.20 26.00
CA LEU A 120 10.00 0.22 27.01
C LEU A 120 9.42 1.34 27.89
N ALA A 121 9.91 1.43 29.13
CA ALA A 121 9.57 2.54 30.02
C ALA A 121 10.05 3.89 29.43
N LYS A 122 9.38 4.99 29.80
CA LYS A 122 9.65 6.30 29.17
C LYS A 122 11.06 6.82 29.44
N ASP A 123 11.61 6.48 30.60
CA ASP A 123 12.92 6.81 31.13
C ASP A 123 13.99 5.75 30.85
N ASP A 124 13.63 4.67 30.15
CA ASP A 124 14.58 3.61 29.78
C ASP A 124 15.66 4.18 28.83
N PRO A 125 16.96 4.09 29.17
CA PRO A 125 18.05 4.53 28.29
C PRO A 125 18.04 3.86 26.91
N ALA A 126 17.52 2.63 26.79
CA ALA A 126 17.38 1.93 25.51
C ALA A 126 16.34 2.58 24.58
N ARG A 127 15.56 3.54 25.08
CA ARG A 127 14.58 4.33 24.31
C ARG A 127 15.21 5.52 23.56
N GLY A 128 16.53 5.71 23.65
CA GLY A 128 17.28 6.84 23.06
C GLY A 128 17.14 7.05 21.54
N GLY A 129 16.56 6.11 20.79
CA GLY A 129 16.29 6.22 19.34
C GLY A 129 14.82 6.39 18.96
N PHE A 130 13.94 6.72 19.92
CA PHE A 130 12.49 6.75 19.70
C PHE A 130 12.06 7.72 18.59
N LEU A 131 12.58 8.96 18.60
CA LEU A 131 12.20 9.96 17.59
C LEU A 131 12.66 9.56 16.18
N ASP A 132 13.83 8.95 16.06
CA ASP A 132 14.31 8.44 14.76
C ASP A 132 13.52 7.24 14.28
N ALA A 133 13.02 6.39 15.19
CA ALA A 133 12.10 5.32 14.83
C ALA A 133 10.73 5.86 14.38
N VAL A 134 10.23 6.96 14.96
CA VAL A 134 9.02 7.64 14.48
C VAL A 134 9.21 8.15 13.06
N ARG A 135 10.32 8.85 12.78
CA ARG A 135 10.66 9.30 11.42
C ARG A 135 10.79 8.13 10.46
N GLY A 136 11.43 7.05 10.91
CA GLY A 136 11.58 5.81 10.16
C GLY A 136 10.25 5.13 9.85
N ALA A 137 9.23 5.26 10.71
CA ALA A 137 7.88 4.74 10.46
C ALA A 137 7.04 5.64 9.54
N ILE A 138 7.32 6.95 9.51
CA ILE A 138 6.66 7.90 8.60
C ILE A 138 7.20 7.75 7.16
N ALA A 139 8.51 7.54 7.01
CA ALA A 139 9.16 7.60 5.70
C ALA A 139 8.61 6.59 4.66
N PRO A 140 8.40 5.28 4.97
CA PRO A 140 7.79 4.33 4.03
C PRO A 140 6.38 4.74 3.59
N ALA A 141 5.59 5.31 4.50
CA ALA A 141 4.25 5.79 4.20
C ALA A 141 4.29 7.01 3.25
N GLU A 142 5.17 7.98 3.49
CA GLU A 142 5.39 9.10 2.58
C GLU A 142 5.83 8.61 1.18
N SER A 143 6.80 7.70 1.11
CA SER A 143 7.24 7.10 -0.16
C SER A 143 6.13 6.33 -0.86
N THR A 144 5.25 5.65 -0.12
CA THR A 144 4.08 4.95 -0.69
C THR A 144 3.08 5.93 -1.29
N ALA A 145 2.82 7.07 -0.65
CA ALA A 145 1.97 8.12 -1.21
C ALA A 145 2.56 8.75 -2.48
N GLN A 146 3.87 9.00 -2.51
CA GLN A 146 4.59 9.47 -3.71
C GLN A 146 4.51 8.45 -4.85
N ALA A 147 4.77 7.18 -4.57
CA ALA A 147 4.70 6.10 -5.55
C ALA A 147 3.26 5.89 -6.07
N ALA A 148 2.25 6.09 -5.24
CA ALA A 148 0.85 6.07 -5.66
C ALA A 148 0.52 7.18 -6.66
N LEU A 149 0.98 8.42 -6.42
CA LEU A 149 0.81 9.52 -7.37
C LEU A 149 1.57 9.24 -8.69
N ALA A 150 2.79 8.71 -8.62
CA ALA A 150 3.54 8.30 -9.81
C ALA A 150 2.80 7.21 -10.61
N THR A 151 2.22 6.22 -9.92
CA THR A 151 1.41 5.16 -10.53
C THR A 151 0.19 5.73 -11.23
N LEU A 152 -0.53 6.69 -10.62
CA LEU A 152 -1.67 7.36 -11.24
C LEU A 152 -1.27 8.13 -12.51
N ASN A 153 -0.13 8.81 -12.49
CA ASN A 153 0.40 9.48 -13.68
C ASN A 153 0.72 8.49 -14.81
N ALA A 154 1.26 7.31 -14.50
CA ALA A 154 1.49 6.26 -15.48
C ALA A 154 0.16 5.68 -16.02
N LEU A 155 -0.84 5.46 -15.15
CA LEU A 155 -2.17 4.99 -15.55
C LEU A 155 -2.89 6.01 -16.46
N ALA A 156 -2.63 7.32 -16.29
CA ALA A 156 -3.18 8.36 -17.15
C ALA A 156 -2.77 8.20 -18.62
N LEU A 157 -1.59 7.63 -18.90
CA LEU A 157 -1.09 7.37 -20.25
C LEU A 157 -1.87 6.26 -20.97
N LEU A 158 -2.56 5.39 -20.22
CA LEU A 158 -3.33 4.29 -20.77
C LEU A 158 -4.75 4.71 -21.18
N VAL A 159 -5.26 5.81 -20.62
CA VAL A 159 -6.62 6.29 -20.89
C VAL A 159 -6.73 6.71 -22.36
N GLY A 160 -7.55 5.96 -23.12
CA GLY A 160 -7.78 6.20 -24.55
C GLY A 160 -6.71 5.62 -25.48
N THR A 161 -5.64 5.04 -24.94
CA THR A 161 -4.57 4.42 -25.73
C THR A 161 -4.56 2.90 -25.64
N THR A 162 -5.36 2.29 -24.77
CA THR A 162 -5.50 0.82 -24.61
C THR A 162 -6.89 0.32 -25.02
N SER A 163 -7.12 -1.00 -24.88
CA SER A 163 -8.41 -1.60 -25.21
C SER A 163 -9.54 -1.16 -24.28
N ILE A 164 -10.67 -0.74 -24.87
CA ILE A 164 -11.92 -0.43 -24.15
C ILE A 164 -12.42 -1.64 -23.35
N SER A 165 -12.14 -2.86 -23.83
CA SER A 165 -12.52 -4.10 -23.12
C SER A 165 -11.84 -4.26 -21.75
N LEU A 166 -10.74 -3.53 -21.50
CA LEU A 166 -10.03 -3.51 -20.22
C LEU A 166 -10.22 -2.19 -19.47
N ALA A 167 -11.21 -1.38 -19.84
CA ALA A 167 -11.50 -0.13 -19.16
C ALA A 167 -11.87 -0.38 -17.68
N SER A 168 -12.56 -1.48 -17.36
CA SER A 168 -12.86 -1.86 -15.97
C SER A 168 -11.59 -2.14 -15.17
N ASP A 169 -10.63 -2.86 -15.75
CA ASP A 169 -9.35 -3.16 -15.08
C ASP A 169 -8.53 -1.89 -14.85
N LEU A 170 -8.54 -0.98 -15.83
CA LEU A 170 -7.88 0.33 -15.69
C LEU A 170 -8.54 1.18 -14.58
N ARG A 171 -9.87 1.18 -14.46
CA ARG A 171 -10.57 1.84 -13.35
C ARG A 171 -10.18 1.27 -12.00
N ILE A 172 -10.15 -0.06 -11.89
CA ILE A 172 -9.74 -0.74 -10.65
C ILE A 172 -8.30 -0.35 -10.29
N ALA A 173 -7.38 -0.32 -11.25
CA ALA A 173 -6.00 0.09 -11.01
C ALA A 173 -5.91 1.53 -10.45
N ILE A 174 -6.69 2.46 -11.01
CA ILE A 174 -6.79 3.85 -10.55
C ILE A 174 -7.33 3.90 -9.11
N ASP A 175 -8.40 3.17 -8.82
CA ASP A 175 -9.01 3.14 -7.48
C ASP A 175 -8.06 2.56 -6.43
N LEU A 176 -7.33 1.50 -6.77
CA LEU A 176 -6.33 0.88 -5.89
C LEU A 176 -5.16 1.83 -5.63
N ALA A 177 -4.64 2.53 -6.63
CA ALA A 177 -3.58 3.51 -6.43
C ALA A 177 -4.04 4.67 -5.51
N ALA A 178 -5.26 5.19 -5.73
CA ALA A 178 -5.84 6.21 -4.86
C ALA A 178 -6.09 5.70 -3.43
N ALA A 179 -6.57 4.46 -3.28
CA ALA A 179 -6.76 3.82 -1.98
C ALA A 179 -5.44 3.64 -1.24
N SER A 180 -4.37 3.26 -1.95
CA SER A 180 -3.02 3.19 -1.37
C SER A 180 -2.57 4.55 -0.84
N ALA A 181 -2.74 5.64 -1.60
CA ALA A 181 -2.38 6.98 -1.13
C ALA A 181 -3.13 7.37 0.15
N ARG A 182 -4.44 7.08 0.22
CA ARG A 182 -5.24 7.29 1.44
C ARG A 182 -4.74 6.45 2.61
N ALA A 183 -4.50 5.15 2.39
CA ALA A 183 -4.00 4.25 3.42
C ALA A 183 -2.61 4.68 3.93
N ALA A 184 -1.71 5.07 3.04
CA ALA A 184 -0.41 5.62 3.39
C ALA A 184 -0.55 6.89 4.26
N GLN A 185 -1.47 7.80 3.92
CA GLN A 185 -1.69 9.00 4.72
C GLN A 185 -2.19 8.69 6.14
N GLU A 186 -3.02 7.67 6.35
CA GLU A 186 -3.41 7.24 7.71
C GLU A 186 -2.20 6.80 8.54
N ASN A 187 -1.24 6.12 7.93
CA ASN A 187 0.01 5.70 8.59
C ASN A 187 0.93 6.90 8.90
N VAL A 188 0.92 7.95 8.07
CA VAL A 188 1.58 9.22 8.42
C VAL A 188 0.88 9.88 9.60
N ARG A 189 -0.45 10.06 9.51
CA ARG A 189 -1.27 10.79 10.50
C ARG A 189 -1.15 10.20 11.91
N ILE A 190 -1.08 8.88 12.06
CA ILE A 190 -0.98 8.25 13.38
C ILE A 190 0.40 8.46 14.04
N ASN A 191 1.47 8.55 13.24
CA ASN A 191 2.83 8.73 13.75
C ASN A 191 3.20 10.21 13.94
N LEU A 192 2.58 11.10 13.17
CA LEU A 192 2.89 12.53 13.13
C LEU A 192 2.86 13.26 14.50
N PRO A 193 1.93 12.98 15.43
CA PRO A 193 1.94 13.59 16.77
C PRO A 193 3.19 13.25 17.61
N SER A 194 3.93 12.20 17.25
CA SER A 194 5.14 11.79 17.96
C SER A 194 6.40 12.55 17.51
N ILE A 195 6.32 13.35 16.43
CA ILE A 195 7.38 14.28 16.03
C ILE A 195 7.33 15.50 16.95
N ALA A 196 8.40 15.76 17.70
CA ALA A 196 8.43 16.83 18.69
C ALA A 196 8.54 18.24 18.07
N ASP A 197 9.32 18.38 17.00
CA ASP A 197 9.53 19.65 16.31
C ASP A 197 8.27 20.05 15.51
N GLU A 198 7.68 21.20 15.85
CA GLU A 198 6.45 21.68 15.19
C GLU A 198 6.67 22.02 13.71
N SER A 199 7.84 22.57 13.36
CA SER A 199 8.12 22.95 11.97
C SER A 199 8.27 21.70 11.10
N GLU A 200 9.03 20.71 11.57
CA GLU A 200 9.17 19.41 10.92
C GLU A 200 7.80 18.74 10.75
N ARG A 201 7.01 18.70 11.83
CA ARG A 201 5.66 18.13 11.83
C ARG A 201 4.73 18.82 10.83
N ALA A 202 4.74 20.16 10.78
CA ALA A 202 3.96 20.94 9.83
C ALA A 202 4.40 20.68 8.38
N ASN A 203 5.71 20.58 8.13
CA ASN A 203 6.27 20.30 6.80
C ASN A 203 5.93 18.89 6.31
N ILE A 204 5.98 17.88 7.19
CA ILE A 204 5.53 16.52 6.87
C ILE A 204 4.02 16.51 6.59
N ARG A 205 3.22 17.18 7.41
CA ARG A 205 1.77 17.29 7.16
C ARG A 205 1.47 17.89 5.80
N ALA A 206 2.05 19.06 5.52
CA ALA A 206 1.76 19.82 4.30
C ALA A 206 2.10 19.02 3.04
N ARG A 207 3.30 18.40 3.01
CA ARG A 207 3.73 17.62 1.84
C ARG A 207 2.84 16.39 1.61
N THR A 208 2.49 15.63 2.66
CA THR A 208 1.78 14.36 2.46
C THR A 208 0.29 14.58 2.21
N GLU A 209 -0.30 15.63 2.78
CA GLU A 209 -1.66 16.07 2.41
C GLU A 209 -1.71 16.59 0.96
N SER A 210 -0.66 17.28 0.47
CA SER A 210 -0.57 17.67 -0.95
C SER A 210 -0.56 16.44 -1.86
N LEU A 211 0.32 15.47 -1.57
CA LEU A 211 0.40 14.21 -2.33
C LEU A 211 -0.95 13.48 -2.37
N LEU A 212 -1.63 13.39 -1.22
CA LEU A 212 -2.96 12.77 -1.14
C LEU A 212 -3.98 13.54 -1.99
N HIS A 213 -4.01 14.87 -1.88
CA HIS A 213 -4.95 15.70 -2.63
C HIS A 213 -4.72 15.58 -4.15
N GLU A 214 -3.46 15.62 -4.60
CA GLU A 214 -3.07 15.44 -5.99
C GLU A 214 -3.47 14.06 -6.51
N ALA A 215 -3.18 13.00 -5.74
CA ALA A 215 -3.54 11.63 -6.11
C ALA A 215 -5.06 11.45 -6.23
N GLN A 216 -5.84 11.99 -5.28
CA GLN A 216 -7.30 11.89 -5.32
C GLN A 216 -7.90 12.70 -6.47
N SER A 217 -7.35 13.89 -6.73
CA SER A 217 -7.81 14.75 -7.83
C SER A 217 -7.56 14.08 -9.19
N LEU A 218 -6.35 13.57 -9.39
CA LEU A 218 -5.99 12.85 -10.62
C LEU A 218 -6.82 11.59 -10.79
N ALA A 219 -6.99 10.77 -9.74
CA ALA A 219 -7.83 9.58 -9.82
C ALA A 219 -9.27 9.90 -10.25
N ASN A 220 -9.87 10.95 -9.67
CA ASN A 220 -11.22 11.40 -10.04
C ASN A 220 -11.30 11.86 -11.51
N GLU A 221 -10.29 12.61 -11.98
CA GLU A 221 -10.20 13.03 -13.37
C GLU A 221 -10.13 11.82 -14.32
N LEU A 222 -9.26 10.85 -14.03
CA LEU A 222 -9.10 9.65 -14.86
C LEU A 222 -10.38 8.81 -14.87
N GLN A 223 -11.06 8.67 -13.73
CA GLN A 223 -12.35 7.97 -13.65
C GLN A 223 -13.43 8.64 -14.50
N ALA A 224 -13.46 9.98 -14.52
CA ALA A 224 -14.38 10.74 -15.36
C ALA A 224 -14.06 10.56 -16.85
N ARG A 225 -12.79 10.62 -17.24
CA ARG A 225 -12.34 10.40 -18.63
C ARG A 225 -12.67 8.98 -19.13
N LEU A 226 -12.62 7.98 -18.27
CA LEU A 226 -13.03 6.62 -18.63
C LEU A 226 -14.55 6.46 -18.75
N ALA A 227 -15.34 7.32 -18.10
CA ALA A 227 -16.80 7.30 -18.19
C ALA A 227 -17.32 7.91 -19.50
N THR A 228 -16.60 8.87 -20.06
CA THR A 228 -16.94 9.48 -21.35
C THR A 228 -16.52 8.61 -22.55
N ASN A 229 -15.65 7.62 -22.35
CA ASN A 229 -15.10 6.76 -23.40
C ASN A 229 -15.76 5.36 -23.47
N ALA A 230 -16.78 5.11 -22.65
CA ALA A 230 -17.56 3.87 -22.61
C ALA A 230 -18.88 4.05 -23.38
#